data_AF-A0A2A8HRK0-F1
#
_entry.id   AF-A0A2A8HRK0-F1
#
_cell.length_a   1.000
_cell.length_b   1.000
_cell.length_c   1.000
_cell.angle_alpha   90.00
_cell.angle_beta   90.00
_cell.angle_gamma   90.00
#
_symmetry.space_group_name_H-M   'P 1'
#
loop_
_entity.id
_entity.type
_entity.pdbx_description
1 polymer ?
#
loop_
_entity_poly.entity_id
_entity_poly.type
_entity_poly.pdbx_seq_one_letter_code
_entity_poly.pdbx_strand_id
1 'polypeptide(L)'
;MLLTLDQRRRLRAALADRLLAVCYGAGVDSTAMLIALRLAGLRPHIITFADTAAEKPPTLDHLDRIDAVLAGWSWPPITRCRKHTLPGTAYADLYGNCLANETLPSLAFGLKSCSIKWKQKPQDQAIKGAASGPNAAEPHPIWREATRRGTRIVKLIGYDCGRADLRRSRRLPAADADFDYAYPLQMLGWDRADCIGVIAETLGAHIVPIKSACFFCPASKIWELYWLAAHYPDLLERALVLERNALTGRHSRFSEVAFGATWEDLVRSADRFPSSSTTVGLGRSFAWNQWARVNDVVDASFRVKRSAEDRERFLALAGHLQGAGNALDARAA
;
A
#
# COMPACT_ATOMS: atom_id res chain seq x y z
N MET A 1 20.16 -1.49 16.21
CA MET A 1 20.49 -2.92 15.99
C MET A 1 21.50 -3.00 14.84
N LEU A 2 22.61 -3.71 15.02
CA LEU A 2 23.56 -3.99 13.94
C LEU A 2 23.23 -5.34 13.30
N LEU A 3 23.44 -5.48 11.99
CA LEU A 3 23.37 -6.80 11.33
C LEU A 3 24.45 -7.71 11.91
N THR A 4 24.12 -8.98 12.16
CA THR A 4 25.13 -10.00 12.45
C THR A 4 26.08 -10.15 11.25
N LEU A 5 27.30 -10.63 11.48
CA LEU A 5 28.27 -10.87 10.40
C LEU A 5 27.69 -11.80 9.32
N ASP A 6 26.94 -12.81 9.75
CA ASP A 6 26.28 -13.77 8.87
C ASP A 6 25.15 -13.13 8.05
N GLN A 7 24.30 -12.31 8.68
CA GLN A 7 23.27 -11.52 7.99
C GLN A 7 23.86 -10.58 6.94
N ARG A 8 24.91 -9.82 7.31
CA ARG A 8 25.62 -8.94 6.39
C ARG A 8 26.22 -9.72 5.22
N ARG A 9 26.86 -10.86 5.50
CA ARG A 9 27.44 -11.74 4.48
C ARG A 9 26.37 -12.27 3.51
N ARG A 10 25.24 -12.75 4.02
CA ARG A 10 24.12 -13.24 3.17
C ARG A 10 23.59 -12.16 2.23
N LEU A 11 23.31 -10.97 2.75
CA LEU A 11 22.84 -9.86 1.91
C LEU A 11 23.87 -9.44 0.86
N ARG A 12 25.13 -9.27 1.27
CA ARG A 12 26.19 -8.84 0.34
C ARG A 12 26.45 -9.89 -0.74
N ALA A 13 26.50 -11.18 -0.38
CA ALA A 13 26.67 -12.27 -1.34
C ALA A 13 25.54 -12.29 -2.38
N ALA A 14 24.31 -11.94 -1.99
CA ALA A 14 23.19 -11.89 -2.92
C ALA A 14 23.15 -10.61 -3.79
N LEU A 15 23.68 -9.47 -3.32
CA LEU A 15 23.34 -8.15 -3.87
C LEU A 15 24.52 -7.22 -4.23
N ALA A 16 25.75 -7.44 -3.76
CA ALA A 16 26.83 -6.44 -3.80
C ALA A 16 27.20 -5.95 -5.22
N ASP A 17 27.22 -6.84 -6.20
CA ASP A 17 27.63 -6.53 -7.58
C ASP A 17 26.43 -6.37 -8.53
N ARG A 18 25.22 -6.27 -7.96
CA ARG A 18 23.98 -6.19 -8.72
C ARG A 18 23.53 -4.73 -8.90
N LEU A 19 22.84 -4.46 -9.99
CA LEU A 19 22.10 -3.21 -10.18
C LEU A 19 20.81 -3.29 -9.37
N LEU A 20 20.67 -2.46 -8.34
CA LEU A 20 19.61 -2.55 -7.35
C LEU A 20 18.55 -1.47 -7.56
N ALA A 21 17.29 -1.87 -7.69
CA ALA A 21 16.13 -0.98 -7.69
C ALA A 21 15.23 -1.32 -6.49
N VAL A 22 14.99 -0.36 -5.60
CA VAL A 22 14.11 -0.57 -4.44
C VAL A 22 12.68 -0.21 -4.81
N CYS A 23 11.75 -1.15 -4.62
CA CYS A 23 10.31 -0.88 -4.63
C CYS A 23 9.88 -0.42 -3.23
N TYR A 24 9.90 0.89 -3.00
CA TYR A 24 9.57 1.50 -1.72
C TYR A 24 8.06 1.63 -1.57
N GLY A 25 7.49 0.95 -0.57
CA GLY A 25 6.05 0.96 -0.29
C GLY A 25 5.61 2.01 0.72
N ALA A 26 6.53 2.80 1.28
CA ALA A 26 6.28 3.75 2.38
C ALA A 26 5.69 3.13 3.66
N GLY A 27 5.86 1.83 3.85
CA GLY A 27 5.46 1.10 5.06
C GLY A 27 6.67 0.67 5.89
N VAL A 28 6.39 -0.04 6.99
CA VAL A 28 7.39 -0.57 7.93
C VAL A 28 8.45 -1.38 7.19
N ASP A 29 8.06 -2.43 6.48
CA ASP A 29 9.01 -3.38 5.88
C ASP A 29 9.90 -2.71 4.83
N SER A 30 9.34 -1.89 3.95
CA SER A 30 10.14 -1.19 2.94
C SER A 30 11.09 -0.16 3.55
N THR A 31 10.74 0.41 4.72
CA THR A 31 11.62 1.34 5.45
C THR A 31 12.73 0.58 6.16
N ALA A 32 12.42 -0.53 6.83
CA ALA A 32 13.40 -1.43 7.41
C ALA A 32 14.36 -1.99 6.36
N MET A 33 13.87 -2.28 5.15
CA MET A 33 14.70 -2.75 4.03
C MET A 33 15.75 -1.70 3.62
N LEU A 34 15.41 -0.41 3.59
CA LEU A 34 16.40 0.65 3.32
C LEU A 34 17.51 0.67 4.39
N ILE A 35 17.12 0.53 5.66
CA ILE A 35 18.08 0.46 6.78
C ILE A 35 18.95 -0.81 6.65
N ALA A 36 18.36 -1.97 6.36
CA ALA A 36 19.08 -3.22 6.14
C ALA A 36 20.16 -3.09 5.06
N LEU A 37 19.81 -2.48 3.92
CA LEU A 37 20.76 -2.21 2.84
C LEU A 37 21.89 -1.28 3.31
N ARG A 38 21.56 -0.22 4.06
CA ARG A 38 22.57 0.70 4.61
C ARG A 38 23.52 0.00 5.57
N LEU A 39 23.00 -0.80 6.51
CA LEU A 39 23.80 -1.56 7.47
C LEU A 39 24.68 -2.65 6.81
N ALA A 40 24.30 -3.11 5.61
CA ALA A 40 25.08 -4.03 4.79
C ALA A 40 26.09 -3.33 3.86
N GLY A 41 26.10 -1.99 3.81
CA GLY A 41 26.92 -1.21 2.88
C GLY A 41 26.51 -1.43 1.42
N LEU A 42 25.20 -1.57 1.16
CA LEU A 42 24.61 -1.73 -0.16
C LEU A 42 23.79 -0.48 -0.48
N ARG A 43 24.14 0.23 -1.55
CA ARG A 43 23.42 1.42 -1.99
C ARG A 43 22.50 1.08 -3.17
N PRO A 44 21.19 1.34 -3.11
CA PRO A 44 20.31 1.22 -4.25
C PRO A 44 20.62 2.30 -5.30
N HIS A 45 20.43 1.96 -6.56
CA HIS A 45 20.67 2.88 -7.68
C HIS A 45 19.44 3.73 -7.98
N ILE A 46 18.25 3.23 -7.64
CA ILE A 46 16.97 3.94 -7.71
C ILE A 46 16.05 3.42 -6.60
N ILE A 47 15.23 4.31 -6.05
CA ILE A 47 14.20 4.01 -5.06
C ILE A 47 12.88 4.52 -5.63
N THR A 48 11.96 3.62 -5.95
CA THR A 48 10.68 3.98 -6.59
C THR A 48 9.52 3.85 -5.61
N PHE A 49 8.61 4.81 -5.59
CA PHE A 49 7.34 4.76 -4.88
C PHE A 49 6.19 4.92 -5.86
N ALA A 50 5.18 4.05 -5.79
CA ALA A 50 4.00 4.17 -6.64
C ALA A 50 3.01 5.21 -6.08
N ASP A 51 2.98 6.39 -6.68
CA ASP A 51 2.05 7.44 -6.31
C ASP A 51 0.70 7.24 -7.01
N THR A 52 -0.27 6.77 -6.22
CA THR A 52 -1.65 6.54 -6.66
C THR A 52 -2.54 7.79 -6.56
N ALA A 53 -2.02 8.90 -6.04
CA ALA A 53 -2.75 10.11 -5.63
C ALA A 53 -3.92 9.82 -4.67
N ALA A 54 -3.86 8.68 -3.97
CA ALA A 54 -4.93 8.14 -3.14
C ALA A 54 -4.42 7.68 -1.76
N GLU A 55 -3.18 8.01 -1.42
CA GLU A 55 -2.55 7.64 -0.16
C GLU A 55 -3.10 8.45 1.01
N LYS A 56 -2.98 7.91 2.22
CA LYS A 56 -3.29 8.65 3.46
C LYS A 56 -2.25 9.77 3.66
N PRO A 57 -2.62 10.94 4.21
CA PRO A 57 -1.67 12.04 4.42
C PRO A 57 -0.39 11.64 5.20
N PRO A 58 -0.45 10.82 6.27
CA PRO A 58 0.77 10.41 6.96
C PRO A 58 1.72 9.55 6.13
N THR A 59 1.22 8.89 5.07
CA THR A 59 2.10 8.20 4.11
C THR A 59 2.94 9.21 3.33
N LEU A 60 2.35 10.35 2.95
CA LEU A 60 3.05 11.42 2.24
C LEU A 60 4.07 12.10 3.15
N ASP A 61 3.68 12.44 4.38
CA ASP A 61 4.61 12.99 5.38
C ASP A 61 5.79 12.04 5.64
N HIS A 62 5.53 10.72 5.63
CA HIS A 62 6.56 9.71 5.80
C HIS A 62 7.54 9.66 4.62
N LEU A 63 7.06 9.85 3.37
CA LEU A 63 7.94 9.96 2.20
C LEU A 63 8.92 11.12 2.38
N ASP A 64 8.44 12.27 2.85
CA ASP A 64 9.29 13.45 3.02
C ASP A 64 10.32 13.27 4.14
N ARG A 65 9.93 12.63 5.25
CA ARG A 65 10.87 12.24 6.32
C ARG A 65 11.95 11.29 5.81
N ILE A 66 11.58 10.32 4.97
CA ILE A 66 12.54 9.35 4.45
C ILE A 66 13.43 9.96 3.36
N ASP A 67 12.93 10.89 2.54
CA ASP A 67 13.78 11.66 1.63
C ASP A 67 14.89 12.42 2.40
N ALA A 68 14.56 13.02 3.55
CA ALA A 68 15.55 13.67 4.41
C ALA A 68 16.60 12.68 4.96
N VAL A 69 16.16 11.48 5.39
CA VAL A 69 17.06 10.40 5.81
C VAL A 69 17.98 9.97 4.67
N LEU A 70 17.44 9.76 3.47
CA LEU A 70 18.19 9.37 2.27
C LEU A 70 19.21 10.44 1.86
N ALA A 71 18.86 11.73 1.98
CA ALA A 71 19.79 12.83 1.73
C ALA A 71 20.95 12.82 2.73
N GLY A 72 20.68 12.64 4.03
CA GLY A 72 21.72 12.47 5.05
C GLY A 72 22.59 11.23 4.85
N TRP A 73 22.10 10.26 4.08
CA TRP A 73 22.83 9.06 3.67
C TRP A 73 23.58 9.20 2.34
N SER A 74 23.43 10.33 1.66
CA SER A 74 23.91 10.56 0.29
C SER A 74 23.38 9.50 -0.69
N TRP A 75 22.15 9.03 -0.47
CA TRP A 75 21.43 8.09 -1.33
C TRP A 75 20.53 8.83 -2.32
N PRO A 76 20.14 8.19 -3.44
CA PRO A 76 19.16 8.80 -4.34
C PRO A 76 17.83 9.05 -3.60
N PRO A 77 17.11 10.14 -3.91
CA PRO A 77 15.79 10.40 -3.34
C PRO A 77 14.76 9.41 -3.88
N ILE A 78 13.58 9.38 -3.25
CA ILE A 78 12.45 8.58 -3.69
C ILE A 78 11.89 9.15 -5.00
N THR A 79 11.96 8.36 -6.07
CA THR A 79 11.26 8.62 -7.33
C THR A 79 9.78 8.29 -7.16
N ARG A 80 8.95 9.34 -7.08
CA ARG A 80 7.49 9.23 -7.01
C ARG A 80 6.92 8.93 -8.41
N CYS A 81 6.57 7.67 -8.66
CA CYS A 81 6.12 7.17 -9.95
C CYS A 81 4.59 7.22 -10.06
N ARG A 82 4.07 8.14 -10.88
CA ARG A 82 2.62 8.32 -11.11
C ARG A 82 2.21 7.80 -12.48
N LYS A 83 1.04 7.17 -12.57
CA LYS A 83 0.38 6.90 -13.85
C LYS A 83 -0.29 8.17 -14.35
N HIS A 84 0.05 8.62 -15.56
CA HIS A 84 -0.69 9.65 -16.27
C HIS A 84 -1.68 8.99 -17.24
N THR A 85 -2.92 9.48 -17.25
CA THR A 85 -3.96 9.00 -18.15
C THR A 85 -3.89 9.72 -19.50
N LEU A 86 -4.51 9.15 -20.53
CA LEU A 86 -4.55 9.79 -21.84
C LEU A 86 -5.40 11.07 -21.79
N PRO A 87 -5.08 12.10 -22.59
CA PRO A 87 -5.97 13.25 -22.75
C PRO A 87 -7.41 12.80 -23.03
N GLY A 88 -8.38 13.45 -22.38
CA GLY A 88 -9.80 13.08 -22.49
C GLY A 88 -10.27 11.91 -21.62
N THR A 89 -9.37 11.24 -20.86
CA THR A 89 -9.79 10.25 -19.86
C THR A 89 -10.54 10.94 -18.72
N ALA A 90 -11.70 10.43 -18.33
CA ALA A 90 -12.56 10.99 -17.28
C ALA A 90 -11.97 10.98 -15.85
N TYR A 91 -10.73 10.48 -15.67
CA TYR A 91 -10.06 10.38 -14.38
C TYR A 91 -8.55 10.51 -14.53
N ALA A 92 -7.90 11.00 -13.48
CA ALA A 92 -6.45 11.17 -13.41
C ALA A 92 -5.76 10.17 -12.46
N ASP A 93 -6.50 9.59 -11.51
CA ASP A 93 -5.95 8.76 -10.44
C ASP A 93 -6.76 7.47 -10.20
N LEU A 94 -6.32 6.65 -9.25
CA LEU A 94 -6.98 5.38 -8.93
C LEU A 94 -8.38 5.58 -8.34
N TYR A 95 -8.61 6.62 -7.54
CA TYR A 95 -9.91 6.89 -6.95
C TYR A 95 -10.92 7.31 -8.02
N GLY A 96 -10.54 8.26 -8.87
CA GLY A 96 -11.31 8.70 -10.03
C GLY A 96 -11.55 7.57 -11.02
N ASN A 97 -10.59 6.67 -11.22
CA ASN A 97 -10.81 5.47 -12.04
C ASN A 97 -11.95 4.63 -11.47
N CYS A 98 -11.91 4.35 -10.17
CA CYS A 98 -12.94 3.54 -9.53
C CYS A 98 -14.31 4.24 -9.58
N LEU A 99 -14.37 5.55 -9.34
CA LEU A 99 -15.62 6.33 -9.46
C LEU A 99 -16.18 6.35 -10.89
N ALA A 100 -15.39 6.76 -11.87
CA ALA A 100 -15.83 6.92 -13.26
C ALA A 100 -16.25 5.61 -13.92
N ASN A 101 -15.79 4.46 -13.40
CA ASN A 101 -16.15 3.14 -13.91
C ASN A 101 -17.09 2.38 -12.96
N GLU A 102 -17.64 3.06 -11.94
CA GLU A 102 -18.61 2.49 -11.00
C GLU A 102 -18.13 1.15 -10.43
N THR A 103 -16.87 1.11 -9.97
CA THR A 103 -16.18 -0.11 -9.55
C THR A 103 -15.28 0.10 -8.35
N LEU A 104 -14.80 -0.99 -7.75
CA LEU A 104 -13.84 -1.00 -6.66
C LEU A 104 -12.41 -1.27 -7.17
N PRO A 105 -11.37 -1.07 -6.36
CA PRO A 105 -10.04 -1.57 -6.69
C PRO A 105 -10.08 -3.06 -7.00
N SER A 106 -9.35 -3.51 -8.02
CA SER A 106 -9.38 -4.91 -8.48
C SER A 106 -9.11 -5.93 -7.37
N LEU A 107 -8.37 -5.52 -6.33
CA LEU A 107 -8.08 -6.32 -5.15
C LEU A 107 -9.36 -6.77 -4.41
N ALA A 108 -10.43 -5.94 -4.41
CA ALA A 108 -11.73 -6.31 -3.89
C ALA A 108 -12.31 -7.52 -4.64
N PHE A 109 -11.92 -7.74 -5.89
CA PHE A 109 -12.35 -8.88 -6.71
C PHE A 109 -11.35 -10.04 -6.72
N GLY A 110 -10.34 -10.02 -5.84
CA GLY A 110 -9.26 -11.02 -5.84
C GLY A 110 -8.29 -10.88 -7.03
N LEU A 111 -8.41 -9.81 -7.83
CA LEU A 111 -7.60 -9.54 -9.02
C LEU A 111 -6.45 -8.58 -8.72
N LYS A 112 -5.45 -8.55 -9.60
CA LYS A 112 -4.22 -7.74 -9.44
C LYS A 112 -4.11 -6.54 -10.39
N SER A 113 -5.09 -6.32 -11.27
CA SER A 113 -5.01 -5.31 -12.32
C SER A 113 -4.83 -3.88 -11.79
N CYS A 114 -5.38 -3.52 -10.63
CA CYS A 114 -5.15 -2.21 -10.03
C CYS A 114 -3.68 -2.02 -9.62
N SER A 115 -3.08 -3.01 -8.96
CA SER A 115 -1.67 -2.96 -8.57
C SER A 115 -0.75 -2.93 -9.78
N ILE A 116 -1.07 -3.68 -10.84
CA ILE A 116 -0.29 -3.66 -12.08
C ILE A 116 -0.38 -2.28 -12.75
N LYS A 117 -1.61 -1.79 -12.97
CA LYS A 117 -1.88 -0.51 -13.67
C LYS A 117 -1.30 0.70 -12.94
N TRP A 118 -1.47 0.76 -11.62
CA TRP A 118 -1.20 1.97 -10.82
C TRP A 118 0.08 1.89 -10.00
N LYS A 119 0.70 0.72 -9.85
CA LYS A 119 1.93 0.56 -9.05
C LYS A 119 3.08 -0.04 -9.82
N GLN A 120 2.90 -1.22 -10.41
CA GLN A 120 3.99 -1.89 -11.12
C GLN A 120 4.38 -1.10 -12.38
N LYS A 121 3.43 -0.85 -13.28
CA LYS A 121 3.72 -0.21 -14.57
C LYS A 121 4.40 1.17 -14.43
N PRO A 122 3.94 2.09 -13.58
CA PRO A 122 4.62 3.38 -13.42
C PRO A 122 6.05 3.27 -12.88
N GLN A 123 6.30 2.35 -11.94
CA GLN A 123 7.65 2.12 -11.41
C GLN A 123 8.56 1.49 -12.47
N ASP A 124 8.03 0.55 -13.26
CA ASP A 124 8.77 -0.07 -14.36
C ASP A 124 9.13 0.97 -15.43
N GLN A 125 8.20 1.87 -15.76
CA GLN A 125 8.44 2.99 -16.69
C GLN A 125 9.46 3.98 -16.15
N ALA A 126 9.48 4.25 -14.84
CA ALA A 126 10.51 5.11 -14.24
C ALA A 126 11.92 4.52 -14.37
N ILE A 127 12.04 3.19 -14.47
CA ILE A 127 13.32 2.51 -14.68
C ILE A 127 13.63 2.39 -16.18
N LYS A 128 12.71 1.81 -16.96
CA LYS A 128 12.89 1.45 -18.38
C LYS A 128 12.66 2.59 -19.36
N GLY A 129 12.09 3.70 -18.91
CA GLY A 129 11.52 4.71 -19.78
C GLY A 129 10.20 4.24 -20.41
N ALA A 130 9.61 5.12 -21.19
CA ALA A 130 8.49 4.82 -22.06
C ALA A 130 8.65 5.60 -23.37
N ALA A 131 8.60 4.89 -24.50
CA ALA A 131 8.80 5.51 -25.81
C ALA A 131 7.65 6.43 -26.23
N SER A 132 6.44 6.24 -25.69
CA SER A 132 5.25 7.00 -26.07
C SER A 132 4.20 7.04 -24.96
N GLY A 133 3.17 7.86 -25.19
CA GLY A 133 2.04 8.05 -24.31
C GLY A 133 2.29 9.04 -23.17
N PRO A 134 1.34 9.19 -22.23
CA PRO A 134 1.38 10.23 -21.21
C PRO A 134 2.53 10.12 -20.20
N ASN A 135 3.15 8.95 -20.12
CA ASN A 135 4.30 8.67 -19.27
C ASN A 135 5.61 8.62 -20.08
N ALA A 136 5.62 9.12 -21.32
CA ALA A 136 6.81 9.09 -22.17
C ALA A 136 7.99 9.77 -21.46
N ALA A 137 9.09 9.03 -21.35
CA ALA A 137 10.28 9.46 -20.61
C ALA A 137 11.47 8.60 -21.04
N GLU A 138 12.66 9.21 -20.99
CA GLU A 138 13.91 8.48 -21.17
C GLU A 138 14.13 7.44 -20.07
N PRO A 139 14.77 6.29 -20.36
CA PRO A 139 15.16 5.33 -19.35
C PRO A 139 16.10 5.94 -18.30
N HIS A 140 15.94 5.52 -17.05
CA HIS A 140 16.87 5.85 -15.99
C HIS A 140 18.27 5.29 -16.31
N PRO A 141 19.38 5.96 -15.92
CA PRO A 141 20.74 5.50 -16.20
C PRO A 141 21.02 4.03 -15.82
N ILE A 142 20.38 3.54 -14.74
CA ILE A 142 20.49 2.13 -14.33
C ILE A 142 20.03 1.14 -15.42
N TRP A 143 19.00 1.48 -16.21
CA TRP A 143 18.49 0.63 -17.29
C TRP A 143 19.48 0.58 -18.45
N ARG A 144 20.01 1.74 -18.85
CA ARG A 144 21.06 1.84 -19.88
C ARG A 144 22.29 1.02 -19.47
N GLU A 145 22.67 1.10 -18.20
CA GLU A 145 23.79 0.33 -17.65
C GLU A 145 23.51 -1.18 -17.63
N ALA A 146 22.30 -1.59 -17.25
CA ALA A 146 21.86 -2.99 -17.27
C ALA A 146 21.95 -3.57 -18.69
N THR A 147 21.43 -2.84 -19.69
CA THR A 147 21.51 -3.19 -21.11
C THR A 147 22.96 -3.28 -21.57
N ARG A 148 23.80 -2.29 -21.24
CA ARG A 148 25.22 -2.27 -21.61
C ARG A 148 25.99 -3.47 -21.05
N ARG A 149 25.69 -3.88 -19.82
CA ARG A 149 26.31 -5.05 -19.16
C ARG A 149 25.72 -6.38 -19.62
N GLY A 150 24.57 -6.39 -20.29
CA GLY A 150 23.81 -7.62 -20.56
C GLY A 150 23.29 -8.29 -19.28
N THR A 151 23.02 -7.51 -18.22
CA THR A 151 22.57 -8.03 -16.91
C THR A 151 21.19 -7.50 -16.55
N ARG A 152 20.42 -8.26 -15.75
CA ARG A 152 19.11 -7.81 -15.23
C ARG A 152 19.26 -7.08 -13.90
N ILE A 153 18.45 -6.03 -13.74
CA ILE A 153 18.30 -5.27 -12.49
C ILE A 153 17.58 -6.14 -11.47
N VAL A 154 18.02 -6.10 -10.22
CA VAL A 154 17.36 -6.76 -9.09
C VAL A 154 16.41 -5.78 -8.41
N LYS A 155 15.11 -6.04 -8.51
CA LYS A 155 14.07 -5.34 -7.78
C LYS A 155 13.93 -5.89 -6.37
N LEU A 156 14.13 -5.00 -5.41
CA LEU A 156 14.06 -5.31 -3.98
C LEU A 156 12.66 -4.99 -3.46
N ILE A 157 12.00 -6.00 -2.89
CA ILE A 157 10.64 -5.90 -2.33
C ILE A 157 10.73 -6.16 -0.83
N GLY A 158 10.18 -5.26 -0.04
CA GLY A 158 10.14 -5.37 1.43
C GLY A 158 9.09 -6.36 1.90
N TYR A 159 9.25 -7.64 1.60
CA TYR A 159 8.47 -8.72 2.21
C TYR A 159 9.20 -9.29 3.40
N ASP A 160 8.56 -9.31 4.57
CA ASP A 160 9.09 -9.84 5.82
C ASP A 160 8.96 -11.38 5.90
N CYS A 161 9.49 -11.97 6.98
CA CYS A 161 9.34 -13.40 7.32
C CYS A 161 7.99 -13.75 7.95
N GLY A 162 7.05 -12.80 8.04
CA GLY A 162 5.71 -13.05 8.51
C GLY A 162 4.94 -13.98 7.57
N ARG A 163 4.00 -14.76 8.14
CA ARG A 163 3.21 -15.77 7.41
C ARG A 163 2.54 -15.22 6.15
N ALA A 164 2.04 -13.98 6.19
CA ALA A 164 1.35 -13.36 5.07
C ALA A 164 2.28 -13.03 3.89
N ASP A 165 3.52 -12.63 4.17
CA ASP A 165 4.53 -12.24 3.19
C ASP A 165 5.25 -13.46 2.62
N LEU A 166 5.57 -14.45 3.45
CA LEU A 166 6.07 -15.75 2.99
C LEU A 166 5.07 -16.44 2.04
N ARG A 167 3.77 -16.38 2.33
CA ARG A 167 2.75 -16.92 1.42
C ARG A 167 2.71 -16.17 0.09
N ARG A 168 2.97 -14.87 0.09
CA ARG A 168 3.02 -14.04 -1.12
C ARG A 168 4.26 -14.33 -1.94
N SER A 169 5.45 -14.29 -1.34
CA SER A 169 6.73 -14.48 -2.04
C SER A 169 6.84 -15.87 -2.67
N ARG A 170 6.38 -16.94 -2.00
CA ARG A 170 6.41 -18.32 -2.52
C ARG A 170 5.63 -18.56 -3.82
N ARG A 171 4.68 -17.67 -4.15
CA ARG A 171 3.84 -17.77 -5.35
C ARG A 171 4.27 -16.83 -6.47
N LEU A 172 5.33 -16.06 -6.26
CA LEU A 172 5.84 -15.11 -7.24
C LEU A 172 7.06 -15.70 -7.94
N PRO A 173 7.21 -15.46 -9.25
CA PRO A 173 8.41 -15.87 -9.95
C PRO A 173 9.61 -15.12 -9.38
N ALA A 174 10.78 -15.76 -9.38
CA ALA A 174 12.04 -15.13 -8.97
C ALA A 174 12.52 -14.05 -9.95
N ALA A 175 11.93 -14.02 -11.15
CA ALA A 175 12.35 -13.21 -12.28
C ALA A 175 11.19 -12.98 -13.26
N ASP A 176 11.26 -11.90 -14.03
CA ASP A 176 10.56 -11.77 -15.31
C ASP A 176 11.56 -11.46 -16.43
N ALA A 177 11.03 -11.07 -17.60
CA ALA A 177 11.83 -10.75 -18.78
C ALA A 177 12.88 -9.65 -18.54
N ASP A 178 12.61 -8.70 -17.65
CA ASP A 178 13.40 -7.49 -17.45
C ASP A 178 14.14 -7.47 -16.10
N PHE A 179 13.57 -8.10 -15.07
CA PHE A 179 14.00 -7.95 -13.68
C PHE A 179 14.17 -9.28 -12.95
N ASP A 180 15.15 -9.32 -12.05
CA ASP A 180 15.19 -10.29 -10.95
C ASP A 180 14.46 -9.71 -9.72
N TYR A 181 13.88 -10.57 -8.90
CA TYR A 181 13.20 -10.18 -7.66
C TYR A 181 13.91 -10.75 -6.44
N ALA A 182 14.13 -9.91 -5.44
CA ALA A 182 14.72 -10.31 -4.17
C ALA A 182 13.97 -9.72 -2.97
N TYR A 183 14.04 -10.44 -1.85
CA TYR A 183 13.36 -10.11 -0.60
C TYR A 183 14.39 -9.98 0.54
N PRO A 184 15.07 -8.83 0.68
CA PRO A 184 16.18 -8.66 1.62
C PRO A 184 15.83 -9.03 3.07
N LEU A 185 14.62 -8.70 3.53
CA LEU A 185 14.19 -9.00 4.89
C LEU A 185 14.08 -10.51 5.13
N GLN A 186 13.61 -11.28 4.14
CA GLN A 186 13.60 -12.75 4.20
C GLN A 186 15.01 -13.34 4.22
N MET A 187 15.98 -12.73 3.53
CA MET A 187 17.40 -13.15 3.60
C MET A 187 18.01 -12.89 4.99
N LEU A 188 17.50 -11.88 5.69
CA LEU A 188 17.90 -11.54 7.06
C LEU A 188 17.21 -12.39 8.13
N GLY A 189 16.09 -13.03 7.79
CA GLY A 189 15.23 -13.69 8.75
C GLY A 189 14.31 -12.74 9.52
N TRP A 190 14.16 -11.49 9.08
CA TRP A 190 13.43 -10.46 9.81
C TRP A 190 11.92 -10.58 9.62
N ASP A 191 11.21 -10.58 10.74
CA ASP A 191 9.76 -10.43 10.76
C ASP A 191 9.34 -8.97 10.99
N ARG A 192 8.05 -8.76 11.26
CA ARG A 192 7.49 -7.43 11.50
C ARG A 192 8.08 -6.74 12.72
N ALA A 193 8.28 -7.47 13.82
CA ALA A 193 8.79 -6.90 15.06
C ALA A 193 10.24 -6.46 14.87
N ASP A 194 11.05 -7.28 14.19
CA ASP A 194 12.42 -6.91 13.81
C ASP A 194 12.44 -5.63 12.96
N CYS A 195 11.51 -5.51 12.00
CA CYS A 195 11.42 -4.32 11.15
C CYS A 195 11.02 -3.06 11.93
N ILE A 196 10.13 -3.16 12.91
CA ILE A 196 9.77 -2.02 13.77
C ILE A 196 10.98 -1.65 14.65
N GLY A 197 11.60 -2.64 15.30
CA GLY A 197 12.74 -2.45 16.18
C GLY A 197 13.91 -1.77 15.47
N VAL A 198 14.28 -2.23 14.26
CA VAL A 198 15.41 -1.64 13.53
C VAL A 198 15.14 -0.19 13.11
N ILE A 199 13.90 0.16 12.75
CA ILE A 199 13.54 1.55 12.43
C ILE A 199 13.63 2.41 13.70
N ALA A 200 12.99 1.97 14.78
CA ALA A 200 12.96 2.71 16.03
C ALA A 200 14.37 2.97 16.58
N GLU A 201 15.25 1.96 16.54
CA GLU A 201 16.61 2.07 17.04
C GLU A 201 17.55 2.87 16.13
N THR A 202 17.32 2.86 14.81
CA THR A 202 18.24 3.52 13.85
C THR A 202 17.82 4.95 13.53
N LEU A 203 16.52 5.20 13.42
CA LEU A 203 15.96 6.48 12.98
C LEU A 203 15.05 7.13 14.04
N GLY A 204 14.73 6.42 15.12
CA GLY A 204 13.81 6.86 16.17
C GLY A 204 12.39 6.32 15.98
N ALA A 205 11.69 6.07 17.09
CA ALA A 205 10.32 5.54 17.09
C ALA A 205 9.34 6.41 16.28
N HIS A 206 9.57 7.73 16.23
CA HIS A 206 8.77 8.69 15.46
C HIS A 206 8.83 8.51 13.93
N ILE A 207 9.79 7.71 13.43
CA ILE A 207 9.93 7.35 12.01
C ILE A 207 9.24 6.02 11.68
N VAL A 208 8.78 5.26 12.67
CA VAL A 208 8.00 4.03 12.41
C VAL A 208 6.68 4.43 11.74
N PRO A 209 6.45 4.05 10.47
CA PRO A 209 5.26 4.49 9.76
C PRO A 209 4.03 3.67 10.16
N ILE A 210 2.86 4.30 10.08
CA ILE A 210 1.61 3.55 10.00
C ILE A 210 1.57 2.75 8.69
N LYS A 211 0.68 1.76 8.62
CA LYS A 211 0.47 1.01 7.39
C LYS A 211 0.11 1.94 6.21
N SER A 212 0.97 1.91 5.18
CA SER A 212 0.75 2.58 3.91
C SER A 212 -0.27 1.80 3.06
N ALA A 213 -1.28 2.52 2.60
CA ALA A 213 -2.28 2.06 1.65
C ALA A 213 -3.13 3.24 1.21
N CYS A 214 -3.80 3.09 0.05
CA CYS A 214 -4.85 4.01 -0.34
C CYS A 214 -5.93 4.07 0.76
N PHE A 215 -6.54 5.25 0.98
CA PHE A 215 -7.54 5.43 2.05
C PHE A 215 -8.78 4.53 1.87
N PHE A 216 -9.05 4.07 0.64
CA PHE A 216 -10.14 3.15 0.27
C PHE A 216 -9.64 1.73 -0.06
N CYS A 217 -8.49 1.32 0.47
CA CYS A 217 -7.93 0.00 0.16
C CYS A 217 -8.81 -1.14 0.71
N PRO A 218 -9.16 -2.16 -0.10
CA PRO A 218 -9.86 -3.37 0.39
C PRO A 218 -9.09 -4.18 1.43
N ALA A 219 -7.83 -3.83 1.69
CA ALA A 219 -7.00 -4.45 2.71
C ALA A 219 -7.01 -3.73 4.05
N SER A 220 -7.78 -2.65 4.20
CA SER A 220 -7.93 -1.95 5.47
C SER A 220 -8.54 -2.87 6.54
N LYS A 221 -8.02 -2.74 7.75
CA LYS A 221 -8.57 -3.38 8.96
C LYS A 221 -9.58 -2.45 9.61
N ILE A 222 -10.44 -2.99 10.47
CA ILE A 222 -11.48 -2.21 11.16
C ILE A 222 -10.89 -1.06 11.98
N TRP A 223 -9.81 -1.31 12.72
CA TRP A 223 -9.12 -0.26 13.45
C TRP A 223 -8.61 0.88 12.53
N GLU A 224 -8.20 0.56 11.30
CA GLU A 224 -7.77 1.58 10.31
C GLU A 224 -8.95 2.43 9.83
N LEU A 225 -10.17 1.88 9.81
CA LEU A 225 -11.37 2.62 9.46
C LEU A 225 -11.78 3.57 10.58
N TYR A 226 -11.73 3.13 11.84
CA TYR A 226 -11.92 4.03 12.99
C TYR A 226 -10.84 5.12 13.06
N TRP A 227 -9.58 4.76 12.83
CA TRP A 227 -8.49 5.73 12.73
C TRP A 227 -8.74 6.75 11.61
N LEU A 228 -9.23 6.30 10.45
CA LEU A 228 -9.57 7.19 9.35
C LEU A 228 -10.76 8.09 9.70
N ALA A 229 -11.78 7.58 10.40
CA ALA A 229 -12.91 8.36 10.89
C ALA A 229 -12.45 9.48 11.84
N ALA A 230 -11.52 9.16 12.76
CA ALA A 230 -11.03 10.10 13.76
C ALA A 230 -10.11 11.19 13.20
N HIS A 231 -9.22 10.83 12.28
CA HIS A 231 -8.18 11.74 11.78
C HIS A 231 -8.51 12.38 10.44
N TYR A 232 -9.24 11.69 9.57
CA TYR A 232 -9.53 12.11 8.19
C TYR A 232 -10.96 11.72 7.79
N PRO A 233 -12.00 12.23 8.48
CA PRO A 233 -13.39 11.83 8.25
C PRO A 233 -13.82 12.03 6.80
N ASP A 234 -13.33 13.08 6.12
CA ASP A 234 -13.61 13.31 4.69
C ASP A 234 -13.07 12.18 3.78
N LEU A 235 -11.93 11.57 4.13
CA LEU A 235 -11.39 10.44 3.38
C LEU A 235 -12.21 9.17 3.62
N LEU A 236 -12.71 8.97 4.83
CA LEU A 236 -13.63 7.86 5.11
C LEU A 236 -14.94 8.05 4.32
N GLU A 237 -15.55 9.23 4.34
CA GLU A 237 -16.75 9.53 3.55
C GLU A 237 -16.53 9.28 2.06
N ARG A 238 -15.40 9.72 1.49
CA ARG A 238 -15.04 9.43 0.10
C ARG A 238 -14.94 7.93 -0.19
N ALA A 239 -14.46 7.13 0.76
CA ALA A 239 -14.42 5.68 0.61
C ALA A 239 -15.82 5.04 0.68
N LEU A 240 -16.70 5.55 1.54
CA LEU A 240 -18.11 5.13 1.62
C LEU A 240 -18.87 5.46 0.33
N VAL A 241 -18.64 6.65 -0.24
CA VAL A 241 -19.19 7.04 -1.55
C VAL A 241 -18.71 6.10 -2.65
N LEU A 242 -17.43 5.72 -2.64
CA LEU A 242 -16.88 4.82 -3.64
C LEU A 242 -17.52 3.43 -3.58
N GLU A 243 -17.71 2.89 -2.37
CA GLU A 243 -18.45 1.63 -2.18
C GLU A 243 -19.86 1.73 -2.74
N ARG A 244 -20.64 2.75 -2.32
CA ARG A 244 -22.01 2.94 -2.78
C ARG A 244 -22.06 3.02 -4.30
N ASN A 245 -21.24 3.88 -4.91
CA ASN A 245 -21.16 4.05 -6.36
C ASN A 245 -20.85 2.72 -7.09
N ALA A 246 -19.98 1.88 -6.53
CA ALA A 246 -19.64 0.59 -7.12
C ALA A 246 -20.74 -0.48 -6.94
N LEU A 247 -21.52 -0.41 -5.86
CA LEU A 247 -22.52 -1.43 -5.53
C LEU A 247 -23.95 -1.06 -5.97
N THR A 248 -24.19 0.21 -6.30
CA THR A 248 -25.46 0.69 -6.87
C THR A 248 -25.34 1.17 -8.32
N GLY A 249 -24.12 1.18 -8.88
CA GLY A 249 -23.87 1.61 -10.26
C GLY A 249 -24.26 0.57 -11.32
N ARG A 250 -24.17 0.97 -12.59
CA ARG A 250 -24.44 0.20 -13.81
C ARG A 250 -23.60 -1.05 -13.93
N HIS A 251 -22.39 -1.03 -13.39
CA HIS A 251 -21.46 -2.17 -13.41
C HIS A 251 -21.42 -2.92 -12.07
N SER A 252 -22.42 -2.71 -11.22
CA SER A 252 -22.50 -3.37 -9.93
C SER A 252 -22.50 -4.88 -10.07
N ARG A 253 -21.72 -5.53 -9.21
CA ARG A 253 -21.76 -7.00 -9.00
C ARG A 253 -22.71 -7.40 -7.88
N PHE A 254 -23.39 -6.44 -7.27
CA PHE A 254 -24.43 -6.68 -6.28
C PHE A 254 -25.71 -7.12 -7.00
N SER A 255 -26.35 -8.19 -6.51
CA SER A 255 -27.58 -8.72 -7.10
C SER A 255 -28.67 -8.75 -6.04
N GLU A 256 -29.65 -7.86 -6.17
CA GLU A 256 -30.82 -7.85 -5.30
C GLU A 256 -31.53 -9.20 -5.28
N VAL A 257 -31.71 -9.83 -6.45
CA VAL A 257 -32.31 -11.17 -6.56
C VAL A 257 -31.51 -12.21 -5.76
N ALA A 258 -30.18 -12.18 -5.85
CA ALA A 258 -29.35 -13.13 -5.12
C ALA A 258 -29.32 -12.87 -3.60
N PHE A 259 -29.50 -11.61 -3.17
CA PHE A 259 -29.39 -11.21 -1.76
C PHE A 259 -30.74 -10.97 -1.08
N GLY A 260 -31.86 -11.04 -1.81
CA GLY A 260 -33.22 -10.88 -1.31
C GLY A 260 -33.60 -9.44 -0.94
N ALA A 261 -32.72 -8.46 -1.16
CA ALA A 261 -32.95 -7.05 -0.85
C ALA A 261 -31.99 -6.15 -1.65
N THR A 262 -32.36 -4.89 -1.83
CA THR A 262 -31.48 -3.90 -2.47
C THR A 262 -30.24 -3.64 -1.60
N TRP A 263 -29.17 -3.10 -2.20
CA TRP A 263 -27.99 -2.70 -1.45
C TRP A 263 -28.34 -1.65 -0.37
N GLU A 264 -29.20 -0.68 -0.71
CA GLU A 264 -29.64 0.37 0.22
C GLU A 264 -30.40 -0.22 1.42
N ASP A 265 -31.31 -1.17 1.17
CA ASP A 265 -32.06 -1.83 2.25
C ASP A 265 -31.13 -2.57 3.20
N LEU A 266 -30.19 -3.36 2.66
CA LEU A 266 -29.23 -4.08 3.50
C LEU A 266 -28.34 -3.13 4.30
N VAL A 267 -27.86 -2.06 3.68
CA VAL A 267 -27.01 -1.09 4.35
C VAL A 267 -27.76 -0.34 5.44
N ARG A 268 -29.04 -0.01 5.24
CA ARG A 268 -29.84 0.80 6.18
C ARG A 268 -30.51 -0.01 7.28
N SER A 269 -30.89 -1.26 7.00
CA SER A 269 -31.74 -2.05 7.90
C SER A 269 -31.09 -3.33 8.41
N ALA A 270 -30.14 -3.93 7.68
CA ALA A 270 -29.63 -5.25 8.07
C ALA A 270 -28.47 -5.17 9.07
N ASP A 271 -28.57 -5.95 10.15
CA ASP A 271 -27.51 -6.09 11.16
C ASP A 271 -26.25 -6.76 10.61
N ARG A 272 -26.37 -7.51 9.50
CA ARG A 272 -25.25 -8.18 8.84
C ARG A 272 -25.32 -7.97 7.33
N PHE A 273 -24.16 -7.78 6.73
CA PHE A 273 -24.02 -7.76 5.27
C PHE A 273 -23.74 -9.18 4.74
N PRO A 274 -24.25 -9.56 3.55
CA PRO A 274 -23.99 -10.87 2.94
C PRO A 274 -22.49 -11.21 2.87
N SER A 275 -22.17 -12.48 3.14
CA SER A 275 -20.77 -12.90 3.28
C SER A 275 -20.00 -12.94 1.94
N SER A 276 -18.68 -13.01 2.04
CA SER A 276 -17.77 -13.12 0.88
C SER A 276 -17.87 -14.43 0.09
N SER A 277 -18.57 -15.46 0.59
CA SER A 277 -18.83 -16.70 -0.17
C SER A 277 -20.04 -16.57 -1.10
N THR A 278 -20.95 -15.63 -0.83
CA THR A 278 -22.16 -15.35 -1.62
C THR A 278 -22.01 -14.12 -2.52
N THR A 279 -21.06 -13.24 -2.24
CA THR A 279 -20.72 -12.07 -3.08
C THR A 279 -19.61 -12.44 -4.07
N VAL A 280 -19.98 -13.07 -5.19
CA VAL A 280 -19.02 -13.41 -6.26
C VAL A 280 -18.32 -12.13 -6.75
N GLY A 281 -17.06 -11.96 -6.35
CA GLY A 281 -16.24 -10.81 -6.69
C GLY A 281 -16.06 -9.76 -5.59
N LEU A 282 -16.58 -9.90 -4.37
CA LEU A 282 -16.23 -9.00 -3.26
C LEU A 282 -15.37 -9.72 -2.23
N GLY A 283 -14.23 -10.27 -2.69
CA GLY A 283 -13.15 -10.74 -1.84
C GLY A 283 -12.79 -9.68 -0.81
N ARG A 284 -13.22 -9.93 0.44
CA ARG A 284 -13.38 -8.94 1.53
C ARG A 284 -14.59 -8.06 1.24
N SER A 285 -15.71 -8.36 1.89
CA SER A 285 -17.09 -7.95 1.52
C SER A 285 -17.36 -6.47 1.27
N PHE A 286 -16.38 -5.58 1.47
CA PHE A 286 -16.41 -4.15 1.16
C PHE A 286 -17.73 -3.50 1.56
N ALA A 287 -18.18 -3.82 2.78
CA ALA A 287 -19.45 -3.43 3.37
C ALA A 287 -19.24 -2.27 4.37
N TRP A 288 -18.48 -1.25 3.98
CA TRP A 288 -18.05 -0.20 4.90
C TRP A 288 -19.21 0.73 5.28
N ASN A 289 -20.18 0.94 4.39
CA ASN A 289 -21.39 1.72 4.71
C ASN A 289 -22.22 1.02 5.77
N GLN A 290 -22.46 -0.29 5.62
CA GLN A 290 -23.18 -1.07 6.63
C GLN A 290 -22.41 -1.09 7.96
N TRP A 291 -21.10 -1.34 7.90
CA TRP A 291 -20.24 -1.34 9.08
C TRP A 291 -20.30 0.01 9.79
N ALA A 292 -20.17 1.11 9.05
CA ALA A 292 -20.17 2.46 9.59
C ALA A 292 -21.50 2.78 10.28
N ARG A 293 -22.64 2.40 9.69
CA ARG A 293 -23.96 2.57 10.32
C ARG A 293 -24.08 1.74 11.60
N VAL A 294 -23.80 0.43 11.53
CA VAL A 294 -23.97 -0.50 12.67
C VAL A 294 -23.07 -0.12 13.85
N ASN A 295 -21.92 0.48 13.59
CA ASN A 295 -20.98 0.92 14.62
C ASN A 295 -21.12 2.40 14.98
N ASP A 296 -22.21 3.04 14.55
CA ASP A 296 -22.53 4.43 14.87
C ASP A 296 -21.42 5.43 14.46
N VAL A 297 -20.72 5.14 13.36
CA VAL A 297 -19.64 5.98 12.80
C VAL A 297 -20.21 7.11 11.93
N VAL A 298 -21.38 6.89 11.35
CA VAL A 298 -22.05 7.85 10.47
C VAL A 298 -23.43 8.25 10.99
N ASP A 299 -23.93 9.40 10.57
CA ASP A 299 -25.30 9.84 10.79
C ASP A 299 -26.30 9.18 9.82
N ALA A 300 -27.58 9.55 9.92
CA ALA A 300 -28.64 9.03 9.04
C ALA A 300 -28.45 9.36 7.54
N SER A 301 -27.63 10.37 7.24
CA SER A 301 -27.26 10.78 5.89
C SER A 301 -25.93 10.15 5.42
N PHE A 302 -25.37 9.20 6.18
CA PHE A 302 -24.08 8.56 5.90
C PHE A 302 -22.89 9.54 5.90
N ARG A 303 -23.00 10.68 6.59
CA ARG A 303 -21.83 11.53 6.89
C ARG A 303 -21.14 11.01 8.13
N VAL A 304 -19.80 11.02 8.12
CA VAL A 304 -19.01 10.57 9.28
C VAL A 304 -19.22 11.58 10.40
N LYS A 305 -19.55 11.09 11.60
CA LYS A 305 -19.74 11.94 12.77
C LYS A 305 -18.42 12.59 13.18
N ARG A 306 -18.47 13.87 13.59
CA ARG A 306 -17.27 14.70 13.81
C ARG A 306 -17.26 15.46 15.14
N SER A 307 -18.15 15.12 16.07
CA SER A 307 -18.12 15.73 17.41
C SER A 307 -16.80 15.36 18.11
N ALA A 308 -16.42 16.14 19.14
CA ALA A 308 -15.24 15.80 19.95
C ALA A 308 -15.39 14.42 20.60
N GLU A 309 -16.58 14.12 21.11
CA GLU A 309 -16.94 12.84 21.73
C GLU A 309 -16.83 11.66 20.72
N ASP A 310 -17.34 11.84 19.49
CA ASP A 310 -17.22 10.83 18.44
C ASP A 310 -15.76 10.59 18.05
N ARG A 311 -14.98 11.68 17.91
CA ARG A 311 -13.56 11.58 17.59
C ARG A 311 -12.79 10.82 18.68
N GLU A 312 -13.01 11.13 19.96
CA GLU A 312 -12.40 10.41 21.08
C GLU A 312 -12.79 8.93 21.10
N ARG A 313 -14.08 8.64 20.88
CA ARG A 313 -14.58 7.26 20.77
C ARG A 313 -13.91 6.50 19.64
N PHE A 314 -13.79 7.09 18.45
CA PHE A 314 -13.12 6.46 17.32
C PHE A 314 -11.63 6.23 17.57
N LEU A 315 -10.93 7.16 18.25
CA LEU A 315 -9.54 6.97 18.66
C LEU A 315 -9.40 5.81 19.65
N ALA A 316 -10.26 5.73 20.66
CA ALA A 316 -10.27 4.64 21.63
C ALA A 316 -10.53 3.27 20.97
N LEU A 317 -11.50 3.20 20.06
CA LEU A 317 -11.81 1.98 19.30
C LEU A 317 -10.67 1.59 18.35
N ALA A 318 -10.04 2.57 17.68
CA ALA A 318 -8.87 2.33 16.87
C ALA A 318 -7.74 1.72 17.71
N GLY A 319 -7.40 2.34 18.85
CA GLY A 319 -6.35 1.86 19.75
C GLY A 319 -6.65 0.48 20.35
N HIS A 320 -7.89 0.23 20.79
CA HIS A 320 -8.27 -1.06 21.37
C HIS A 320 -8.17 -2.22 20.36
N LEU A 321 -8.52 -1.97 19.09
CA LEU A 321 -8.48 -2.96 18.01
C LEU A 321 -7.10 -3.06 17.33
N GLN A 322 -6.17 -2.18 17.68
CA GLN A 322 -4.81 -2.12 17.15
C GLN A 322 -3.95 -3.23 17.81
N GLY A 323 -3.89 -4.41 17.20
CA GLY A 323 -3.07 -5.51 17.71
C GLY A 323 -1.55 -5.31 17.55
N ALA A 324 -0.75 -6.12 18.24
CA ALA A 324 0.70 -6.17 18.03
C ALA A 324 1.04 -6.63 16.58
N GLY A 325 1.82 -5.83 15.84
CA GLY A 325 2.20 -6.12 14.44
C GLY A 325 2.16 -4.88 13.54
N ASN A 326 1.71 -5.01 12.27
CA ASN A 326 1.56 -3.90 11.29
C ASN A 326 0.68 -2.73 11.76
N ALA A 327 0.05 -2.90 12.91
CA ALA A 327 -0.83 -1.96 13.53
C ALA A 327 -0.14 -1.19 14.66
N LEU A 328 0.99 -1.62 15.23
CA LEU A 328 1.59 -0.93 16.37
C LEU A 328 2.13 0.46 15.96
N ASP A 329 1.47 1.51 16.44
CA ASP A 329 1.96 2.89 16.33
C ASP A 329 2.88 3.18 17.52
N ALA A 330 4.18 2.96 17.34
CA ALA A 330 5.17 3.19 18.39
C ALA A 330 5.31 4.68 18.81
N ARG A 331 4.60 5.62 18.16
CA ARG A 331 4.54 7.04 18.56
C ARG A 331 3.63 7.28 19.77
N ALA A 332 2.72 6.34 20.05
CA ALA A 332 1.75 6.41 21.13
C ALA A 332 2.20 5.66 22.40
N ALA A 333 3.40 5.09 22.39
CA ALA A 333 4.02 4.41 23.53
C ALA A 333 4.89 5.37 24.36
#